data_AF-A0A2D9ZA43-F1
#
_entry.id   AF-A0A2D9ZA43-F1
#
_cell.length_a   1.000
_cell.length_b   1.000
_cell.length_c   1.000
_cell.angle_alpha   90.00
_cell.angle_beta   90.00
_cell.angle_gamma   90.00
#
_symmetry.space_group_name_H-M   'P 1'
#
loop_
_entity.id
_entity.type
_entity.pdbx_description
1 polymer ?
#
loop_
_entity_poly.entity_id
_entity_poly.type
_entity_poly.pdbx_seq_one_letter_code
_entity_poly.pdbx_strand_id
1 'polypeptide(L)'
;MKRLLLKMSMGRAITIFWPSILYVITFVIYALMIDNFYHGDGSLLHAFFPCFIPCAFVLPLVALMQLILGIRIARTNRENAFYHVLSSILVLVLTAGFYLYVNAGNFPTV
;
A
#
# COMPACT_ATOMS: atom_id res chain seq x y z
N MET A 1 -8.87 -25.31 -20.38
CA MET A 1 -7.69 -24.46 -20.63
C MET A 1 -7.86 -22.99 -20.23
N LYS A 2 -8.90 -22.26 -20.68
CA LYS A 2 -9.11 -20.83 -20.34
C LYS A 2 -9.14 -20.51 -18.82
N ARG A 3 -9.80 -21.34 -18.00
CA ARG A 3 -9.83 -21.17 -16.53
C ARG A 3 -8.47 -21.29 -15.83
N LEU A 4 -7.58 -22.13 -16.35
CA LEU A 4 -6.22 -22.32 -15.80
C LEU A 4 -5.34 -21.11 -16.11
N LEU A 5 -5.42 -20.59 -17.35
CA LEU A 5 -4.72 -19.38 -17.76
C LEU A 5 -5.19 -18.15 -16.96
N LEU A 6 -6.50 -18.04 -16.69
CA LEU A 6 -7.07 -16.99 -15.83
C LEU A 6 -6.56 -17.08 -14.39
N LYS A 7 -6.53 -18.27 -13.78
CA LYS A 7 -5.98 -18.45 -12.42
C LYS A 7 -4.49 -18.09 -12.34
N MET A 8 -3.70 -18.48 -13.34
CA MET A 8 -2.27 -18.15 -13.40
C MET A 8 -2.02 -16.65 -13.58
N SER A 9 -2.83 -15.99 -14.42
CA SER A 9 -2.81 -14.53 -14.59
C SER A 9 -3.19 -13.78 -13.30
N MET A 10 -4.22 -14.25 -12.60
CA MET A 10 -4.72 -13.63 -11.38
C MET A 10 -3.73 -13.74 -10.21
N GLY A 11 -3.08 -14.89 -10.04
CA GLY A 11 -2.01 -15.06 -9.05
C GLY A 11 -0.84 -14.10 -9.30
N ARG A 12 -0.46 -13.91 -10.57
CA ARG A 12 0.61 -12.99 -10.95
C ARG A 12 0.24 -11.53 -10.64
N ALA A 13 -0.99 -11.11 -10.93
CA ALA A 13 -1.46 -9.76 -10.62
C ALA A 13 -1.44 -9.50 -9.10
N ILE A 14 -1.95 -10.43 -8.28
CA ILE A 14 -1.92 -10.30 -6.82
C ILE A 14 -0.48 -10.18 -6.31
N THR A 15 0.45 -10.98 -6.84
CA THR A 15 1.87 -10.90 -6.45
C THR A 15 2.58 -9.62 -6.89
N ILE A 16 2.00 -8.83 -7.80
CA ILE A 16 2.55 -7.53 -8.19
C ILE A 16 1.92 -6.42 -7.34
N PHE A 17 0.60 -6.46 -7.15
CA PHE A 17 -0.17 -5.45 -6.44
C PHE A 17 -0.23 -5.63 -4.92
N TRP A 18 0.41 -6.67 -4.36
CA TRP A 18 0.38 -6.89 -2.91
C TRP A 18 0.79 -5.67 -2.06
N PRO A 19 1.77 -4.81 -2.44
CA PRO A 19 2.11 -3.66 -1.61
C PRO A 19 0.99 -2.65 -1.58
N SER A 20 0.32 -2.44 -2.72
CA SER A 20 -0.85 -1.57 -2.85
C SER A 20 -2.02 -2.07 -2.00
N ILE A 21 -2.33 -3.37 -2.08
CA ILE A 21 -3.40 -3.99 -1.31
C ILE A 21 -3.11 -3.87 0.19
N LEU A 22 -1.89 -4.21 0.59
CA LEU A 22 -1.48 -4.10 1.99
C LEU A 22 -1.54 -2.66 2.48
N TYR A 23 -1.15 -1.69 1.64
CA TYR A 23 -1.24 -0.26 1.97
C TYR A 23 -2.67 0.16 2.28
N VAL A 24 -3.62 -0.19 1.41
CA VAL A 24 -5.04 0.15 1.62
C VAL A 24 -5.53 -0.45 2.94
N ILE A 25 -5.21 -1.71 3.22
CA ILE A 25 -5.61 -2.38 4.46
C ILE A 25 -5.02 -1.67 5.68
N THR A 26 -3.70 -1.43 5.70
CA THR A 26 -3.04 -0.78 6.83
C THR A 26 -3.51 0.66 7.03
N PHE A 27 -3.78 1.39 5.94
CA PHE A 27 -4.28 2.75 6.03
C PHE A 27 -5.73 2.79 6.55
N VAL A 28 -6.60 1.87 6.12
CA VAL A 28 -7.96 1.77 6.67
C VAL A 28 -7.95 1.44 8.16
N ILE A 29 -7.11 0.49 8.59
CA ILE A 29 -6.97 0.17 10.02
C ILE A 29 -6.44 1.39 10.78
N TYR A 30 -5.44 2.11 10.24
CA TYR A 30 -4.95 3.35 10.83
C TYR A 30 -6.07 4.39 10.98
N ALA A 31 -6.87 4.62 9.94
CA ALA A 31 -7.97 5.59 9.98
C ALA A 31 -9.02 5.23 11.03
N LEU A 32 -9.42 3.95 11.11
CA LEU A 32 -10.35 3.46 12.12
C LEU A 32 -9.79 3.59 13.54
N MET A 33 -8.49 3.33 13.71
CA MET A 33 -7.80 3.50 15.00
C MET A 33 -7.80 4.97 15.45
N ILE A 34 -7.55 5.90 14.53
CA ILE A 34 -7.60 7.34 14.82
C ILE A 34 -9.00 7.78 15.20
N ASP A 35 -10.01 7.34 14.45
CA ASP A 35 -11.41 7.63 14.74
C ASP A 35 -11.81 7.11 16.13
N ASN A 36 -11.45 5.86 16.45
CA ASN A 36 -11.66 5.26 17.77
C ASN A 36 -11.03 6.09 18.89
N PHE A 37 -9.77 6.51 18.70
CA PHE A 37 -9.04 7.35 19.66
C PHE A 37 -9.73 8.69 19.93
N TYR A 38 -10.16 9.40 18.88
CA TYR A 38 -10.86 10.69 19.04
C TYR A 38 -12.27 10.57 19.62
N HIS A 39 -12.91 9.41 19.49
CA HIS A 39 -14.16 9.10 20.18
C HIS A 39 -13.97 8.68 21.65
N GLY A 40 -12.72 8.72 22.15
CA GLY A 40 -12.38 8.41 23.55
C GLY A 40 -12.16 6.93 23.84
N ASP A 41 -12.21 6.08 22.82
CA ASP A 41 -11.85 4.67 22.93
C ASP A 41 -10.40 4.50 22.47
N GLY A 42 -9.50 4.30 23.45
CA GLY A 42 -8.07 4.09 23.20
C GLY A 42 -7.71 2.64 22.92
N SER A 43 -8.69 1.73 22.82
CA SER A 43 -8.44 0.29 22.75
C SER A 43 -7.57 -0.11 21.57
N LEU A 44 -7.68 0.59 20.43
CA LEU A 44 -6.91 0.28 19.22
C LEU A 44 -5.54 0.96 19.15
N LEU A 45 -5.11 1.76 20.13
CA LEU A 45 -3.84 2.50 20.08
C LEU A 45 -2.61 1.62 19.83
N HIS A 46 -2.63 0.37 20.29
CA HIS A 46 -1.55 -0.58 20.05
C HIS A 46 -1.34 -0.90 18.56
N ALA A 47 -2.36 -0.71 17.71
CA ALA A 47 -2.27 -0.85 16.26
C ALA A 47 -1.61 0.37 15.57
N PHE A 48 -1.32 1.45 16.29
CA PHE A 48 -0.74 2.67 15.75
C PHE A 48 0.59 2.41 15.01
N PHE A 49 1.62 1.96 15.72
CA PHE A 49 2.94 1.71 15.11
C PHE A 49 2.90 0.64 14.00
N PRO A 50 2.19 -0.50 14.19
CA PRO A 50 2.01 -1.49 13.15
C PRO A 50 1.36 -0.96 11.86
N CYS A 51 0.56 0.10 11.90
CA CYS A 51 -0.05 0.68 10.71
C CYS A 51 0.73 1.90 10.19
N PHE A 52 1.23 2.75 11.08
CA PHE A 52 1.96 3.96 10.75
C PHE A 52 3.28 3.65 10.04
N ILE A 53 4.10 2.76 10.61
CA ILE A 53 5.44 2.47 10.06
C ILE A 53 5.35 1.90 8.63
N PRO A 54 4.46 0.93 8.33
CA PRO A 54 4.32 0.44 6.98
C PRO A 54 3.83 1.48 5.97
N CYS A 55 2.84 2.29 6.34
CA CYS A 55 2.31 3.34 5.47
C CYS A 55 3.35 4.44 5.21
N ALA A 56 3.98 4.95 6.27
CA ALA A 56 4.90 6.08 6.16
C ALA A 56 6.23 5.72 5.46
N PHE A 57 6.73 4.48 5.66
CA PHE A 57 8.08 4.11 5.26
C PHE A 57 8.18 2.80 4.47
N VAL A 58 7.69 1.67 5.01
CA VAL A 58 8.01 0.35 4.45
C VAL A 58 7.40 0.15 3.05
N LEU A 59 6.11 0.41 2.90
CA LEU A 59 5.41 0.21 1.63
C LEU A 59 5.84 1.20 0.53
N PRO A 60 6.08 2.49 0.83
CA PRO A 60 6.71 3.40 -0.12
C PRO A 60 8.08 2.91 -0.61
N LEU A 61 8.93 2.38 0.28
CA LEU A 61 10.23 1.83 -0.09
C LEU A 61 10.10 0.56 -0.95
N VAL A 62 9.18 -0.34 -0.58
CA VAL A 62 8.87 -1.54 -1.39
C VAL A 62 8.36 -1.15 -2.78
N ALA A 63 7.50 -0.14 -2.88
CA ALA A 63 7.01 0.38 -4.14
C ALA A 63 8.12 1.00 -4.99
N LEU A 64 9.09 1.69 -4.38
CA LEU A 64 10.28 2.18 -5.08
C LEU A 64 11.12 1.02 -5.64
N MET A 65 11.33 -0.04 -4.87
CA MET A 65 12.01 -1.25 -5.36
C MET A 65 11.25 -1.90 -6.51
N GLN A 66 9.91 -1.99 -6.42
CA GLN A 66 9.06 -2.48 -7.51
C GLN A 66 9.17 -1.62 -8.76
N LEU A 67 9.28 -0.30 -8.62
CA LEU A 67 9.44 0.63 -9.75
C LEU A 67 10.76 0.38 -10.49
N ILE A 68 11.85 0.24 -9.74
CA ILE A 68 13.18 -0.07 -10.29
C ILE A 68 13.14 -1.42 -11.04
N LEU A 69 12.49 -2.44 -10.47
CA LEU A 69 12.30 -3.73 -11.13
C LEU A 69 11.45 -3.60 -12.41
N GLY A 70 10.34 -2.87 -12.35
CA GLY A 70 9.48 -2.60 -13.51
C GLY A 70 10.24 -1.95 -14.66
N ILE A 71 11.02 -0.90 -14.38
CA ILE A 71 11.86 -0.21 -15.38
C ILE A 71 12.90 -1.16 -15.99
N ARG A 72 13.55 -2.01 -15.18
CA ARG A 72 14.53 -3.00 -15.68
C ARG A 72 13.87 -4.03 -16.61
N ILE A 73 12.70 -4.53 -16.23
CA ILE A 73 11.96 -5.57 -16.98
C ILE A 73 11.27 -4.98 -18.23
N ALA A 74 11.08 -3.66 -18.30
CA ALA A 74 10.47 -3.01 -19.47
C ALA A 74 11.20 -3.31 -20.80
N ARG A 75 12.49 -3.65 -20.73
CA ARG A 75 13.29 -4.05 -21.89
C ARG A 75 12.94 -5.44 -22.44
N THR A 76 12.37 -6.32 -21.63
CA THR A 76 12.11 -7.73 -21.98
C THR A 76 10.64 -8.09 -21.97
N ASN A 77 9.82 -7.49 -21.10
CA ASN A 77 8.40 -7.75 -20.99
C ASN A 77 7.63 -6.48 -20.59
N ARG A 78 7.09 -5.77 -21.60
CA ARG A 78 6.40 -4.50 -21.44
C ARG A 78 5.12 -4.59 -20.59
N GLU A 79 4.33 -5.65 -20.75
CA GLU A 79 3.09 -5.81 -19.99
C GLU A 79 3.37 -6.00 -18.50
N ASN A 80 4.33 -6.87 -18.15
CA ASN A 80 4.68 -7.10 -16.76
C ASN A 80 5.30 -5.84 -16.12
N ALA A 81 6.17 -5.16 -16.86
CA ALA A 81 6.74 -3.89 -16.44
C ALA A 81 5.67 -2.82 -16.15
N PHE A 82 4.65 -2.73 -17.01
CA PHE A 82 3.53 -1.81 -16.81
C PHE A 82 2.81 -2.06 -15.49
N TYR A 83 2.52 -3.32 -15.13
CA TYR A 83 1.88 -3.63 -13.85
C TYR A 83 2.73 -3.26 -12.63
N HIS A 84 4.05 -3.48 -12.68
CA HIS A 84 4.95 -3.05 -11.61
C HIS A 84 4.96 -1.52 -11.44
N VAL A 85 5.06 -0.78 -12.56
CA VAL A 85 5.02 0.69 -12.55
C VAL A 85 3.68 1.19 -12.02
N LEU A 86 2.57 0.59 -12.45
CA LEU A 86 1.23 0.96 -12.01
C LEU A 86 1.03 0.71 -10.51
N SER A 87 1.47 -0.45 -9.99
CA SER A 87 1.45 -0.74 -8.55
C SER A 87 2.26 0.29 -7.76
N SER A 88 3.46 0.66 -8.24
CA SER A 88 4.30 1.67 -7.59
C SER A 88 3.67 3.06 -7.59
N ILE A 89 3.04 3.47 -8.69
CA ILE A 89 2.31 4.75 -8.76
C ILE A 89 1.12 4.74 -7.79
N LEU A 90 0.41 3.63 -7.67
CA LEU A 90 -0.73 3.52 -6.78
C LEU A 90 -0.30 3.65 -5.31
N VAL A 91 0.79 2.99 -4.91
CA VAL A 91 1.38 3.19 -3.58
C VAL A 91 1.83 4.64 -3.38
N LEU A 92 2.43 5.28 -4.38
CA LEU A 92 2.82 6.70 -4.28
C LEU A 92 1.61 7.61 -4.01
N VAL A 93 0.51 7.42 -4.73
CA VAL A 93 -0.74 8.17 -4.52
C VAL A 93 -1.30 7.92 -3.12
N LEU A 94 -1.33 6.66 -2.68
CA LEU A 94 -1.77 6.31 -1.32
C LEU A 94 -0.85 6.91 -0.24
N THR A 95 0.44 6.98 -0.52
CA THR A 95 1.44 7.60 0.36
C THR A 95 1.19 9.09 0.49
N ALA A 96 1.00 9.79 -0.61
CA ALA A 96 0.63 11.21 -0.60
C ALA A 96 -0.69 11.44 0.17
N GLY A 97 -1.71 10.62 -0.08
CA GLY A 97 -2.97 10.67 0.65
C GLY A 97 -2.80 10.45 2.16
N PHE A 98 -1.97 9.50 2.56
CA PHE A 98 -1.65 9.24 3.97
C PHE A 98 -0.93 10.43 4.62
N TYR A 99 0.07 11.02 3.98
CA TYR A 99 0.75 12.21 4.50
C TYR A 99 -0.19 13.42 4.62
N LEU A 100 -1.09 13.63 3.65
CA LEU A 100 -2.13 14.65 3.74
C LEU A 100 -3.08 14.37 4.91
N TYR A 101 -3.49 13.11 5.11
CA TYR A 101 -4.33 12.70 6.22
C TYR A 101 -3.67 12.98 7.58
N VAL A 102 -2.40 12.60 7.75
CA VAL A 102 -1.62 12.87 8.97
C VAL A 102 -1.43 14.38 9.18
N ASN A 103 -1.08 15.14 8.14
CA ASN A 103 -0.91 16.60 8.22
C ASN A 103 -2.20 17.34 8.57
N ALA A 104 -3.37 16.76 8.30
CA ALA A 104 -4.66 17.30 8.74
C ALA A 104 -4.91 17.13 10.26
N GLY A 105 -3.94 16.57 11.00
CA GLY A 105 -4.02 16.36 12.44
C GLY A 105 -4.48 14.96 12.83
N ASN A 106 -4.63 14.03 11.88
CA ASN A 106 -5.04 12.64 12.17
C ASN A 106 -3.87 11.80 12.69
N PHE A 107 -3.41 12.17 13.87
CA PHE A 107 -2.31 11.55 14.59
C PHE A 107 -2.70 11.53 16.08
N PRO A 108 -2.46 10.42 16.81
CA PRO A 108 -2.80 10.39 18.23
C PRO A 108 -1.88 11.36 18.98
N THR A 109 -2.40 12.55 19.27
CA THR A 109 -1.75 13.57 20.09
C THR A 109 -2.21 13.42 21.53
N VAL A 110 -1.27 13.50 22.47
CA VAL A 110 -1.53 13.62 23.91
C VAL A 110 -2.22 14.93 24.27
#